data_AF-X0VH95-F1
#
_entry.id   AF-X0VH95-F1
#
_cell.length_a   1.000
_cell.length_b   1.000
_cell.length_c   1.000
_cell.angle_alpha   90.00
_cell.angle_beta   90.00
_cell.angle_gamma   90.00
#
_symmetry.space_group_name_H-M   'P 1'
#
loop_
_entity.id
_entity.type
_entity.pdbx_description
1 polymer ?
#
loop_
_entity_poly.entity_id
_entity_poly.type
_entity_poly.pdbx_seq_one_letter_code
_entity_poly.pdbx_strand_id
1 'polypeptide(L)'
;IQNASTNEIINVGCGMRYNFGDLIDYAKDKLGSKSYIEPISPTKFHNAVQVKDMWLDTSKLLSSGWYPEKTAYNAIDEVIDEIRKRKKQEE
;
A
#
# COMPACT_ATOMS: atom_id res chain seq x y z
N ILE A 1 -0.96 -1.81 20.18
CA ILE A 1 -0.68 -3.21 20.59
C ILE A 1 -0.61 -3.27 22.13
N GLN A 2 -1.63 -2.76 22.81
CA GLN A 2 -1.60 -2.61 24.28
C GLN A 2 -2.02 -3.91 24.98
N ASN A 3 -2.81 -4.74 24.29
CA ASN A 3 -3.39 -5.97 24.83
C ASN A 3 -2.84 -7.24 24.16
N ALA A 4 -1.71 -7.16 23.45
CA ALA A 4 -1.10 -8.37 22.88
C ALA A 4 -0.43 -9.22 23.97
N SER A 5 -0.53 -10.53 23.83
CA SER A 5 0.22 -11.48 24.65
C SER A 5 1.72 -11.40 24.35
N THR A 6 2.54 -11.65 25.37
CA THR A 6 4.00 -11.70 25.22
C THR A 6 4.43 -12.95 24.48
N ASN A 7 5.61 -12.90 23.83
CA ASN A 7 6.22 -14.00 23.08
C ASN A 7 5.37 -14.53 21.92
N GLU A 8 4.58 -13.65 21.30
CA GLU A 8 3.74 -14.00 20.17
C GLU A 8 4.19 -13.32 18.87
N ILE A 9 4.03 -14.04 17.76
CA ILE A 9 4.17 -13.47 16.42
C ILE A 9 2.82 -12.89 16.00
N ILE A 10 2.84 -11.65 15.48
CA ILE A 10 1.67 -10.92 15.01
C ILE A 10 1.95 -10.39 13.61
N ASN A 11 1.05 -10.69 12.68
CA ASN A 11 1.09 -10.08 11.35
C ASN A 11 0.76 -8.58 11.46
N VAL A 12 1.62 -7.74 10.90
CA VAL A 12 1.39 -6.29 10.82
C VAL A 12 1.00 -5.93 9.40
N GLY A 13 -0.22 -5.41 9.24
CA GLY A 13 -0.77 -4.99 7.96
C GLY A 13 -2.09 -4.24 8.16
N CYS A 14 -2.67 -3.76 7.06
CA CYS A 14 -3.92 -3.01 7.08
C CYS A 14 -5.18 -3.90 7.02
N GLY A 15 -5.03 -5.22 6.88
CA GLY A 15 -6.14 -6.19 6.83
C GLY A 15 -7.03 -6.09 5.59
N MET A 16 -6.72 -5.18 4.66
CA MET A 16 -7.48 -4.94 3.42
C MET A 16 -6.73 -5.51 2.21
N ARG A 17 -7.48 -6.06 1.25
CA ARG A 17 -6.95 -6.39 -0.08
C ARG A 17 -6.95 -5.16 -0.95
N TYR A 18 -5.94 -5.02 -1.78
CA TYR A 18 -5.90 -4.03 -2.85
C TYR A 18 -5.45 -4.68 -4.13
N ASN A 19 -6.03 -4.24 -5.25
CA ASN A 19 -5.48 -4.50 -6.56
C ASN A 19 -4.42 -3.43 -6.87
N PHE A 20 -3.22 -3.83 -7.29
CA PHE A 20 -2.16 -2.89 -7.63
C PHE A 20 -2.54 -1.99 -8.82
N GLY A 21 -3.26 -2.52 -9.82
CA GLY A 21 -3.76 -1.73 -10.96
C GLY A 21 -4.63 -0.58 -10.49
N ASP A 22 -5.62 -0.85 -9.64
CA ASP A 22 -6.52 0.18 -9.11
C ASP A 22 -5.76 1.29 -8.34
N LEU A 23 -4.71 0.93 -7.60
CA LEU A 23 -3.87 1.91 -6.88
C LEU A 23 -3.03 2.77 -7.84
N ILE A 24 -2.51 2.17 -8.92
CA ILE A 24 -1.75 2.89 -9.95
C ILE A 24 -2.67 3.85 -10.71
N ASP A 25 -3.86 3.39 -11.11
CA ASP A 25 -4.85 4.20 -11.80
C ASP A 25 -5.31 5.37 -10.92
N TYR A 26 -5.58 5.11 -9.63
CA TYR A 26 -5.90 6.16 -8.68
C TYR A 26 -4.81 7.23 -8.58
N ALA A 27 -3.54 6.81 -8.47
CA ALA A 27 -2.42 7.75 -8.39
C ALA A 27 -2.27 8.56 -9.68
N LYS A 28 -2.42 7.93 -10.85
CA LYS A 28 -2.38 8.58 -12.16
C LYS A 28 -3.45 9.66 -12.28
N ASP A 29 -4.67 9.35 -11.88
CA ASP A 29 -5.80 10.28 -11.89
C ASP A 29 -5.56 11.46 -10.94
N LYS A 30 -5.08 11.20 -9.71
CA LYS A 30 -4.76 12.25 -8.73
C LYS A 30 -3.64 13.18 -9.18
N LEU A 31 -2.69 12.67 -9.96
CA LEU A 31 -1.61 13.46 -10.57
C LEU A 31 -2.04 14.21 -11.84
N GLY A 32 -3.25 13.93 -12.38
CA GLY A 32 -3.69 14.47 -13.66
C GLY A 32 -2.80 14.03 -14.83
N SER A 33 -2.15 12.88 -14.71
CA SER A 33 -1.17 12.40 -15.69
C SER A 33 -1.87 11.83 -16.93
N LYS A 34 -1.42 12.28 -18.11
CA LYS A 34 -1.91 11.79 -19.42
C LYS A 34 -1.08 10.63 -19.97
N SER A 35 -0.03 10.22 -19.27
CA SER A 35 0.88 9.15 -19.72
C SER A 35 0.18 7.80 -19.77
N TYR A 36 0.57 6.93 -20.68
CA TYR A 36 0.09 5.56 -20.76
C TYR A 36 0.79 4.68 -19.71
N ILE A 37 0.04 3.78 -19.07
CA ILE A 37 0.61 2.76 -18.16
C ILE A 37 0.95 1.55 -19.02
N GLU A 38 2.24 1.27 -19.19
CA GLU A 38 2.71 0.15 -20.00
C GLU A 38 2.88 -1.11 -19.14
N PRO A 39 2.12 -2.19 -19.41
CA PRO A 39 2.28 -3.45 -18.70
C PRO A 39 3.56 -4.16 -19.15
N ILE A 40 4.44 -4.47 -18.20
CA ILE A 40 5.69 -5.18 -18.46
C ILE A 40 5.50 -6.66 -18.13
N SER A 41 5.87 -7.54 -19.06
CA SER A 41 5.82 -8.98 -18.81
C SER A 41 6.88 -9.38 -17.76
N PRO A 42 6.51 -10.19 -16.76
CA PRO A 42 7.46 -10.65 -15.75
C PRO A 42 8.56 -11.50 -16.39
N THR A 43 9.78 -11.35 -15.90
CA THR A 43 10.92 -12.18 -16.33
C THR A 43 10.73 -13.63 -15.89
N LYS A 44 11.54 -14.56 -16.42
CA LYS A 44 11.50 -15.98 -15.99
C LYS A 44 11.67 -16.15 -14.48
N PHE A 45 12.54 -15.34 -13.86
CA PHE A 45 12.75 -15.36 -12.42
C PHE A 45 11.50 -14.91 -11.67
N HIS A 46 10.92 -13.77 -12.02
CA HIS A 46 9.70 -13.28 -11.37
C HIS A 46 8.52 -14.23 -11.57
N ASN A 47 8.39 -14.88 -12.73
CA ASN A 47 7.38 -15.93 -12.89
C ASN A 47 7.55 -17.12 -11.94
N ALA A 48 8.78 -17.45 -11.54
CA ALA A 48 9.06 -18.59 -10.67
C ALA A 48 8.88 -18.26 -9.19
N VAL A 49 9.16 -17.02 -8.76
CA VAL A 49 9.23 -16.66 -7.32
C VAL A 49 8.19 -15.64 -6.86
N GLN A 50 7.51 -14.94 -7.79
CA GLN A 50 6.61 -13.86 -7.41
C GLN A 50 5.32 -14.40 -6.80
N VAL A 51 5.01 -13.93 -5.60
CA VAL A 51 3.68 -14.10 -5.01
C VAL A 51 2.72 -13.16 -5.73
N LYS A 52 1.69 -13.73 -6.37
CA LYS A 52 0.68 -12.95 -7.12
C LYS A 52 -0.31 -12.29 -6.18
N ASP A 53 -0.81 -13.05 -5.22
CA ASP A 53 -1.85 -12.61 -4.29
C ASP A 53 -1.32 -12.78 -2.87
N MET A 54 -1.14 -11.66 -2.17
CA MET A 54 -0.73 -11.65 -0.77
C MET A 54 -1.60 -10.69 0.01
N TRP A 55 -2.09 -11.18 1.15
CA TRP A 55 -2.68 -10.37 2.20
C TRP A 55 -2.36 -11.02 3.53
N LEU A 56 -2.43 -10.25 4.61
CA LEU A 56 -2.17 -10.76 5.94
C LEU A 56 -3.49 -10.86 6.71
N ASP A 57 -3.69 -11.98 7.39
CA ASP A 57 -4.69 -12.04 8.45
C ASP A 57 -4.21 -11.20 9.63
N THR A 58 -4.93 -10.11 9.91
CA THR A 58 -4.62 -9.15 10.97
C THR A 58 -5.56 -9.29 12.17
N SER A 59 -6.36 -10.36 12.28
CA SER A 59 -7.33 -10.55 13.36
C SER A 59 -6.69 -10.41 14.75
N LYS A 60 -5.48 -10.96 14.92
CA LYS A 60 -4.67 -10.87 16.15
C LYS A 60 -4.19 -9.45 16.47
N LEU A 61 -3.89 -8.67 15.43
CA LEU A 61 -3.48 -7.28 15.59
C LEU A 61 -4.66 -6.42 16.04
N LEU A 62 -5.83 -6.63 15.43
CA LEU A 62 -7.09 -5.96 15.79
C LEU A 62 -7.49 -6.26 17.24
N SER A 63 -7.42 -7.54 17.65
CA SER A 63 -7.73 -7.93 19.03
C SER A 63 -6.79 -7.33 20.08
N SER A 64 -5.59 -6.91 19.68
CA SER A 64 -4.63 -6.23 20.56
C SER A 64 -4.95 -4.75 20.82
N GLY A 65 -6.07 -4.26 20.27
CA GLY A 65 -6.52 -2.87 20.33
C GLY A 65 -5.80 -1.94 19.35
N TRP A 66 -5.13 -2.50 18.32
CA TRP A 66 -4.56 -1.70 17.24
C TRP A 66 -5.48 -1.74 16.03
N TYR A 67 -5.71 -0.58 15.40
CA TYR A 67 -6.52 -0.48 14.20
C TYR A 67 -5.77 0.35 13.15
N PRO A 68 -5.83 -0.03 11.86
CA PRO A 68 -5.21 0.75 10.81
C PRO A 68 -5.99 2.06 10.62
N GLU A 69 -5.32 3.20 10.80
CA GLU A 69 -5.94 4.52 10.63
C GLU A 69 -6.02 4.98 9.17
N LYS A 70 -5.13 4.43 8.32
CA LYS A 70 -4.98 4.86 6.93
C LYS A 70 -5.18 3.70 5.97
N THR A 71 -5.89 3.98 4.88
CA THR A 71 -5.95 3.09 3.71
C THR A 71 -4.75 3.34 2.79
N ALA A 72 -4.54 2.43 1.83
CA ALA A 72 -3.52 2.64 0.79
C ALA A 72 -3.80 3.93 -0.02
N TYR A 73 -5.07 4.24 -0.28
CA TYR A 73 -5.48 5.46 -0.98
C TYR A 73 -5.13 6.73 -0.20
N ASN A 74 -5.36 6.75 1.12
CA ASN A 74 -4.98 7.89 1.95
C ASN A 74 -3.46 8.09 1.96
N ALA A 75 -2.69 7.00 2.04
CA ALA A 75 -1.24 7.07 1.98
C ALA A 75 -0.75 7.61 0.62
N ILE A 76 -1.37 7.21 -0.49
CA ILE A 76 -1.06 7.74 -1.82
C ILE A 76 -1.32 9.25 -1.88
N ASP A 77 -2.47 9.71 -1.38
CA ASP A 77 -2.80 11.14 -1.35
C ASP A 77 -1.77 11.95 -0.55
N GLU A 78 -1.38 11.46 0.64
CA GLU A 78 -0.37 12.12 1.46
C GLU A 78 0.99 12.22 0.77
N VAL A 79 1.41 11.16 0.07
CA VAL A 79 2.66 11.16 -0.71
C VAL A 79 2.59 12.18 -1.85
N ILE A 80 1.47 12.24 -2.57
CA ILE A 80 1.27 13.21 -3.65
C ILE A 80 1.30 14.65 -3.12
N ASP A 81 0.62 14.91 -2.01
CA ASP A 81 0.60 16.24 -1.39
C ASP A 81 1.98 16.68 -0.91
N GLU A 82 2.76 15.77 -0.33
CA GLU A 82 4.14 16.02 0.06
C GLU A 82 5.03 16.34 -1.14
N ILE A 83 4.89 15.60 -2.25
CA ILE A 83 5.61 15.88 -3.50
C ILE A 83 5.26 17.28 -4.03
N ARG A 84 3.98 17.67 -4.00
CA ARG A 84 3.53 19.01 -4.43
C ARG A 84 4.07 20.12 -3.55
N LYS A 85 4.15 19.90 -2.23
CA LYS A 85 4.72 20.89 -1.28
C LYS A 85 6.20 21.14 -1.57
N ARG A 86 6.99 20.09 -1.83
CA ARG A 86 8.42 20.21 -2.13
C ARG A 86 8.68 21.01 -3.40
N LYS A 87 7.94 20.76 -4.47
CA LYS A 87 8.06 21.53 -5.73
C LYS A 87 7.82 23.02 -5.53
N LYS A 88 6.82 23.40 -4.73
CA LYS A 88 6.51 24.80 -4.42
C LYS A 88 7.59 25.52 -3.60
N GLN A 89 8.46 24.78 -2.92
CA GLN A 89 9.57 25.37 -2.15
C GLN A 89 10.83 25.57 -2.99
N GLU A 90 10.88 24.94 -4.17
CA GLU A 90 11.99 25.04 -5.14
C GLU A 90 11.73 26.13 -6.21
N GLU A 91 10.51 26.69 -6.26
CA GLU A 91 10.07 27.80 -7.12
C GLU A 91 10.16 29.16 -6.39
#